data_AF-A0A0C2MFH6-F1
#
_entry.id   AF-A0A0C2MFH6-F1
#
_cell.length_a   1.000
_cell.length_b   1.000
_cell.length_c   1.000
_cell.angle_alpha   90.00
_cell.angle_beta   90.00
_cell.angle_gamma   90.00
#
_symmetry.space_group_name_H-M   'P 1'
#
loop_
_entity.id
_entity.type
_entity.pdbx_description
1 polymer ?
#
loop_
_entity_poly.entity_id
_entity_poly.type
_entity_poly.pdbx_seq_one_letter_code
_entity_poly.pdbx_strand_id
1 'polypeptide(L)'
;MMIEVIKCINGGQSDSFCDTLPTSFQVVPNCLTKLNEPEIKMTQDEAKGLYDSFKLRISSSQRNPAKGAPLVHDYVVNSLTTYLEQYKDFDDIFKLKWPEILESMPRIYLMTNCDFLIRYCYIYKIASSSSAISNCASSTLFNHLDMSVAIKKLVGLPSTTGTNSSENTKIKDDISKERIKIVDKLIKACEEARGGGIGDIFPLVLSEVKSRLNEPDEVNKAVVEFVEEAQKLIKDDCDKKIQPTSAARLSQLEDDKVSNLIKSKEVAAVSNEAS
;
A
#
# COMPACT_ATOMS: atom_id res chain seq x y z
N MET A 1 -18.88 -0.23 -21.52
CA MET A 1 -19.58 -1.03 -20.49
C MET A 1 -18.74 -1.29 -19.24
N MET A 2 -17.73 -2.19 -19.22
CA MET A 2 -17.04 -2.52 -17.96
C MET A 2 -16.28 -1.37 -17.30
N ILE A 3 -15.80 -0.40 -18.09
CA ILE A 3 -15.21 0.83 -17.57
C ILE A 3 -16.22 1.60 -16.70
N GLU A 4 -17.43 1.80 -17.22
CA GLU A 4 -18.49 2.53 -16.55
C GLU A 4 -19.02 1.80 -15.32
N VAL A 5 -19.07 0.46 -15.35
CA VAL A 5 -19.43 -0.37 -14.18
C VAL A 5 -18.47 -0.12 -13.01
N ILE A 6 -17.16 -0.11 -13.27
CA ILE A 6 -16.16 0.11 -12.23
C ILE A 6 -16.18 1.58 -11.75
N LYS A 7 -16.39 2.55 -12.64
CA LYS A 7 -16.61 3.96 -12.23
C LYS A 7 -17.79 4.06 -11.26
N CYS A 8 -18.89 3.35 -11.54
CA CYS A 8 -20.03 3.30 -10.64
C CYS A 8 -19.72 2.60 -9.30
N ILE A 9 -18.94 1.49 -9.32
CA ILE A 9 -18.49 0.81 -8.10
C ILE A 9 -17.69 1.77 -7.21
N ASN A 10 -16.75 2.52 -7.79
CA ASN A 10 -15.90 3.46 -7.07
C ASN A 10 -16.67 4.68 -6.57
N GLY A 11 -17.67 5.15 -7.33
CA GLY A 11 -18.57 6.24 -6.90
C GLY A 11 -19.50 5.85 -5.75
N GLY A 12 -19.64 4.56 -5.44
CA GLY A 12 -20.46 4.04 -4.35
C GLY A 12 -19.76 3.91 -2.99
N GLN A 13 -18.49 4.31 -2.86
CA GLN A 13 -17.68 4.23 -1.62
C GLN A 13 -17.56 2.82 -1.00
N SER A 14 -17.59 1.77 -1.83
CA SER A 14 -17.28 0.41 -1.36
C SER A 14 -15.79 0.14 -1.55
N ASP A 15 -14.97 0.64 -0.63
CA ASP A 15 -13.52 0.35 -0.56
C ASP A 15 -13.23 -1.16 -0.43
N SER A 16 -14.27 -1.94 -0.13
CA SER A 16 -14.23 -3.39 0.05
C SER A 16 -14.63 -4.20 -1.19
N PHE A 17 -14.94 -3.61 -2.35
CA PHE A 17 -15.37 -4.40 -3.53
C PHE A 17 -14.34 -5.47 -3.91
N CYS A 18 -13.06 -5.11 -3.91
CA CYS A 18 -11.95 -6.00 -4.24
C CYS A 18 -11.54 -6.93 -3.07
N ASP A 19 -11.88 -6.58 -1.83
CA ASP A 19 -11.49 -7.31 -0.61
C ASP A 19 -12.58 -8.28 -0.11
N THR A 20 -13.85 -8.01 -0.40
CA THR A 20 -15.02 -8.82 -0.03
C THR A 20 -15.73 -9.39 -1.25
N LEU A 21 -14.91 -9.98 -2.14
CA LEU A 21 -15.34 -10.59 -3.40
C LEU A 21 -16.55 -11.53 -3.33
N PRO A 22 -16.88 -12.25 -2.24
CA PRO A 22 -18.11 -13.08 -2.23
C PRO A 22 -19.42 -12.27 -2.14
N THR A 23 -19.40 -11.07 -1.56
CA THR A 23 -20.60 -10.26 -1.27
C THR A 23 -20.74 -9.04 -2.18
N SER A 24 -19.63 -8.59 -2.79
CA SER A 24 -19.55 -7.34 -3.54
C SER A 24 -20.02 -7.43 -5.01
N PHE A 25 -20.21 -8.62 -5.59
CA PHE A 25 -20.72 -8.74 -6.98
C PHE A 25 -22.22 -8.50 -7.15
N GLN A 26 -22.97 -8.30 -6.05
CA GLN A 26 -24.31 -7.71 -6.14
C GLN A 26 -24.27 -6.24 -6.60
N VAL A 27 -23.12 -5.58 -6.47
CA VAL A 27 -22.92 -4.17 -6.85
C VAL A 27 -22.81 -4.02 -8.38
N VAL A 28 -22.33 -5.04 -9.11
CA VAL A 28 -22.19 -5.00 -10.57
C VAL A 28 -23.55 -4.86 -11.28
N PRO A 29 -24.59 -5.70 -11.00
CA PRO A 29 -25.95 -5.49 -11.53
C PRO A 29 -26.56 -4.14 -11.15
N ASN A 30 -26.34 -3.69 -9.91
CA ASN A 30 -26.85 -2.40 -9.43
C ASN A 30 -26.23 -1.23 -10.20
N CYS A 31 -24.94 -1.33 -10.53
CA CYS A 31 -24.25 -0.33 -11.32
C CYS A 31 -24.69 -0.32 -12.78
N LEU A 32 -24.86 -1.49 -13.40
CA LEU A 32 -25.40 -1.59 -14.76
C LEU A 32 -26.81 -1.00 -14.85
N THR A 33 -27.64 -1.20 -13.82
CA THR A 33 -28.99 -0.62 -13.73
C THR A 33 -28.94 0.91 -13.58
N LYS A 34 -28.05 1.44 -12.72
CA LYS A 34 -27.90 2.89 -12.50
C LYS A 34 -27.36 3.64 -13.71
N LEU A 35 -26.55 2.99 -14.55
CA LEU A 35 -25.95 3.62 -15.72
C LEU A 35 -26.96 3.88 -16.85
N ASN A 36 -28.21 3.43 -16.74
CA ASN A 36 -29.27 3.66 -17.73
C ASN A 36 -28.76 3.45 -19.17
N GLU A 37 -28.04 2.34 -19.42
CA GLU A 37 -27.75 1.88 -20.78
C GLU A 37 -28.93 0.97 -21.20
N PRO A 38 -30.01 1.52 -21.82
CA PRO A 38 -31.26 0.80 -22.03
C PRO A 38 -31.13 -0.42 -22.95
N GLU A 39 -30.02 -0.55 -23.68
CA GLU A 39 -29.78 -1.62 -24.64
C GLU A 39 -28.98 -2.80 -24.08
N ILE A 40 -28.41 -2.71 -22.87
CA ILE A 40 -27.64 -3.81 -22.26
C ILE A 40 -28.21 -4.15 -20.88
N LYS A 41 -29.21 -5.04 -20.86
CA LYS A 41 -29.73 -5.63 -19.63
C LYS A 41 -28.93 -6.89 -19.30
N MET A 42 -27.92 -6.77 -18.45
CA MET A 42 -27.30 -7.95 -17.83
C MET A 42 -28.21 -8.45 -16.72
N THR A 43 -28.71 -9.67 -16.88
CA THR A 43 -29.52 -10.34 -15.86
C THR A 43 -28.68 -10.74 -14.64
N GLN A 44 -29.33 -10.96 -13.50
CA GLN A 44 -28.63 -11.45 -12.30
C GLN A 44 -27.92 -12.79 -12.55
N ASP A 45 -28.49 -13.67 -13.38
CA ASP A 45 -27.89 -14.96 -13.74
C ASP A 45 -26.65 -14.81 -14.63
N GLU A 46 -26.61 -13.85 -15.56
CA GLU A 46 -25.43 -13.53 -16.35
C GLU A 46 -24.31 -12.92 -15.48
N ALA A 47 -24.66 -12.01 -14.56
CA ALA A 47 -23.71 -11.47 -13.60
C ALA A 47 -23.15 -12.57 -12.67
N LYS A 48 -24.00 -13.52 -12.27
CA LYS A 48 -23.60 -14.71 -11.50
C LYS A 48 -22.70 -15.65 -12.33
N GLY A 49 -22.99 -15.85 -13.61
CA GLY A 49 -22.14 -16.63 -14.52
C GLY A 49 -20.74 -16.02 -14.71
N LEU A 50 -20.66 -14.69 -14.80
CA LEU A 50 -19.39 -13.96 -14.79
C LEU A 50 -18.65 -14.13 -13.46
N TYR A 51 -19.37 -14.13 -12.33
CA TYR A 51 -18.81 -14.38 -11.00
C TYR A 51 -18.27 -15.82 -10.83
N ASP A 52 -19.04 -16.82 -11.25
CA ASP A 52 -18.61 -18.22 -11.13
C ASP A 52 -17.39 -18.50 -12.03
N SER A 53 -17.36 -17.91 -13.22
CA SER A 53 -16.20 -17.94 -14.13
C SER A 53 -14.97 -17.25 -13.53
N PHE A 54 -15.16 -16.10 -12.89
CA PHE A 54 -14.14 -15.38 -12.13
C PHE A 54 -13.58 -16.24 -10.99
N LYS A 55 -14.44 -16.84 -10.17
CA LYS A 55 -14.06 -17.73 -9.06
C LYS A 55 -13.25 -18.91 -9.57
N LEU A 56 -13.67 -19.54 -10.65
CA LEU A 56 -12.97 -20.68 -11.24
C LEU A 56 -11.58 -20.30 -11.76
N ARG A 57 -11.43 -19.10 -12.36
CA ARG A 57 -10.12 -18.58 -12.82
C ARG A 57 -9.19 -18.21 -11.67
N ILE A 58 -9.66 -17.52 -10.63
CA ILE A 58 -8.83 -17.21 -9.45
C ILE A 58 -8.43 -18.49 -8.71
N SER A 59 -9.37 -19.41 -8.52
CA SER A 59 -9.10 -20.69 -7.84
C SER A 59 -8.11 -21.56 -8.62
N SER A 60 -8.13 -21.50 -9.96
CA SER A 60 -7.21 -22.26 -10.81
C SER A 60 -5.84 -21.60 -10.94
N SER A 61 -5.74 -20.27 -10.86
CA SER A 61 -4.45 -19.58 -10.73
C SER A 61 -3.81 -19.79 -9.35
N GLN A 62 -4.60 -19.98 -8.30
CA GLN A 62 -4.13 -20.25 -6.93
C GLN A 62 -3.72 -21.72 -6.67
N ARG A 63 -4.12 -22.66 -7.54
CA ARG A 63 -3.78 -24.09 -7.40
C ARG A 63 -2.33 -24.44 -7.79
N ASN A 64 -1.56 -23.47 -8.25
CA ASN A 64 -0.15 -23.67 -8.61
C ASN A 64 0.72 -22.57 -7.99
N PRO A 65 1.02 -22.63 -6.68
CA PRO A 65 1.88 -21.66 -5.97
C PRO A 65 3.32 -21.61 -6.52
N ALA A 66 3.69 -22.51 -7.43
CA ALA A 66 4.94 -22.45 -8.19
C ALA A 66 4.93 -21.36 -9.28
N LYS A 67 3.77 -20.78 -9.62
CA LYS A 67 3.67 -19.65 -10.55
C LYS A 67 3.65 -18.38 -9.71
N GLY A 68 4.72 -17.58 -9.84
CA GLY A 68 4.85 -16.28 -9.20
C GLY A 68 3.74 -15.29 -9.62
N ALA A 69 3.99 -14.00 -9.42
CA ALA A 69 3.05 -12.93 -9.74
C ALA A 69 2.38 -13.12 -11.12
N PRO A 70 1.09 -12.71 -11.28
CA PRO A 70 0.44 -12.67 -12.59
C PRO A 70 1.35 -12.07 -13.67
N LEU A 71 1.31 -12.59 -14.91
CA LEU A 71 2.14 -12.11 -16.03
C LEU A 71 2.00 -10.61 -16.33
N VAL A 72 0.97 -9.97 -15.79
CA VAL A 72 0.69 -8.54 -15.92
C VAL A 72 1.36 -7.69 -14.85
N HIS A 73 1.98 -8.30 -13.84
CA HIS A 73 2.48 -7.62 -12.65
C HIS A 73 3.46 -6.49 -12.96
N ASP A 74 4.50 -6.76 -13.76
CA ASP A 74 5.49 -5.75 -14.12
C ASP A 74 4.86 -4.57 -14.88
N TYR A 75 3.87 -4.84 -15.74
CA TYR A 75 3.12 -3.78 -16.44
C TYR A 75 2.32 -2.92 -15.48
N VAL A 76 1.70 -3.54 -14.46
CA VAL A 76 0.94 -2.84 -13.41
C VAL A 76 1.88 -1.95 -12.60
N VAL A 77 2.98 -2.51 -12.09
CA VAL A 77 3.93 -1.77 -11.25
C VAL A 77 4.53 -0.61 -12.04
N ASN A 78 5.01 -0.83 -13.27
CA ASN A 78 5.59 0.22 -14.09
C ASN A 78 4.59 1.33 -14.43
N SER A 79 3.34 0.95 -14.77
CA SER A 79 2.29 1.92 -15.04
C SER A 79 2.01 2.76 -13.79
N LEU A 80 1.75 2.13 -12.64
CA LEU A 80 1.46 2.84 -11.40
C LEU A 80 2.59 3.77 -10.97
N THR A 81 3.86 3.34 -11.08
CA THR A 81 5.03 4.19 -10.83
C THR A 81 5.01 5.44 -11.72
N THR A 82 4.75 5.27 -13.01
CA THR A 82 4.68 6.40 -13.97
C THR A 82 3.56 7.39 -13.61
N TYR A 83 2.41 6.90 -13.15
CA TYR A 83 1.31 7.76 -12.72
C TYR A 83 1.60 8.44 -11.35
N LEU A 84 2.30 7.77 -10.43
CA LEU A 84 2.71 8.39 -9.16
C LEU A 84 3.59 9.62 -9.36
N GLU A 85 4.50 9.59 -10.34
CA GLU A 85 5.34 10.74 -10.69
C GLU A 85 4.52 11.98 -11.09
N GLN A 86 3.29 11.78 -11.58
CA GLN A 86 2.42 12.84 -12.08
C GLN A 86 1.39 13.30 -11.04
N TYR A 87 0.76 12.38 -10.30
CA TYR A 87 -0.44 12.65 -9.49
C TYR A 87 -0.21 12.66 -7.97
N LYS A 88 0.97 12.22 -7.48
CA LYS A 88 1.40 12.22 -6.06
C LYS A 88 0.56 11.41 -5.06
N ASP A 89 -0.72 11.17 -5.30
CA ASP A 89 -1.63 10.37 -4.47
C ASP A 89 -2.22 9.20 -5.27
N PHE A 90 -2.22 8.00 -4.67
CA PHE A 90 -2.87 6.85 -5.25
C PHE A 90 -4.38 7.01 -5.37
N ASP A 91 -5.05 7.68 -4.44
CA ASP A 91 -6.49 7.86 -4.50
C ASP A 91 -6.92 8.53 -5.81
N ASP A 92 -6.14 9.51 -6.29
CA ASP A 92 -6.38 10.19 -7.56
C ASP A 92 -6.10 9.27 -8.75
N ILE A 93 -5.03 8.46 -8.67
CA ILE A 93 -4.70 7.46 -9.69
C ILE A 93 -5.85 6.45 -9.84
N PHE A 94 -6.43 5.97 -8.73
CA PHE A 94 -7.50 4.98 -8.76
C PHE A 94 -8.88 5.54 -9.05
N LYS A 95 -9.16 6.79 -8.71
CA LYS A 95 -10.45 7.41 -9.03
C LYS A 95 -10.50 7.87 -10.49
N LEU A 96 -9.38 8.38 -11.02
CA LEU A 96 -9.37 9.09 -12.30
C LEU A 96 -8.62 8.35 -13.43
N LYS A 97 -7.56 7.60 -13.12
CA LYS A 97 -6.58 7.11 -14.11
C LYS A 97 -6.53 5.60 -14.31
N TRP A 98 -7.24 4.86 -13.48
CA TRP A 98 -7.35 3.41 -13.61
C TRP A 98 -7.79 2.91 -15.01
N PRO A 99 -8.64 3.60 -15.81
CA PRO A 99 -8.96 3.14 -17.16
C PRO A 99 -7.73 3.21 -18.07
N GLU A 100 -6.96 4.30 -17.99
CA GLU A 100 -5.74 4.50 -18.76
C GLU A 100 -4.64 3.49 -18.36
N ILE A 101 -4.55 3.13 -17.07
CA ILE A 101 -3.65 2.08 -16.57
C ILE A 101 -4.03 0.69 -17.08
N LEU A 102 -5.33 0.41 -17.19
CA LEU A 102 -5.78 -0.84 -17.79
C LEU A 102 -5.45 -0.84 -19.28
N GLU A 103 -5.75 0.26 -19.98
CA GLU A 103 -5.53 0.38 -21.42
C GLU A 103 -4.05 0.28 -21.83
N SER A 104 -3.11 0.62 -20.94
CA SER A 104 -1.67 0.44 -21.17
C SER A 104 -1.24 -1.04 -21.21
N MET A 105 -2.09 -1.98 -20.78
CA MET A 105 -1.74 -3.39 -20.72
C MET A 105 -1.82 -4.08 -22.08
N PRO A 106 -0.87 -4.98 -22.41
CA PRO A 106 -0.91 -5.73 -23.65
C PRO A 106 -2.23 -6.52 -23.82
N ARG A 107 -2.78 -6.43 -25.04
CA ARG A 107 -3.97 -7.20 -25.50
C ARG A 107 -5.24 -6.95 -24.68
N ILE A 108 -5.40 -5.78 -24.08
CA ILE A 108 -6.61 -5.47 -23.31
C ILE A 108 -7.91 -5.62 -24.11
N TYR A 109 -7.87 -5.32 -25.41
CA TYR A 109 -9.00 -5.45 -26.33
C TYR A 109 -9.44 -6.90 -26.58
N LEU A 110 -8.63 -7.90 -26.18
CA LEU A 110 -8.98 -9.32 -26.24
C LEU A 110 -9.50 -9.87 -24.89
N MET A 111 -9.61 -9.02 -23.87
CA MET A 111 -10.00 -9.44 -22.54
C MET A 111 -11.51 -9.62 -22.44
N THR A 112 -11.92 -10.69 -21.75
CA THR A 112 -13.31 -10.85 -21.34
C THR A 112 -13.67 -9.84 -20.22
N ASN A 113 -14.96 -9.59 -20.01
CA ASN A 113 -15.42 -8.74 -18.90
C ASN A 113 -14.91 -9.24 -17.53
N CYS A 114 -14.84 -10.57 -17.34
CA CYS A 114 -14.25 -11.18 -16.15
C CYS A 114 -12.76 -10.83 -16.01
N ASP A 115 -11.99 -10.94 -17.10
CA ASP A 115 -10.55 -10.62 -17.08
C ASP A 115 -10.31 -9.16 -16.74
N PHE A 116 -11.19 -8.27 -17.24
CA PHE A 116 -11.11 -6.84 -16.97
C PHE A 116 -11.29 -6.55 -15.46
N LEU A 117 -12.29 -7.16 -14.82
CA LEU A 117 -12.51 -7.04 -13.38
C LEU A 117 -11.39 -7.67 -12.54
N ILE A 118 -10.87 -8.84 -12.94
CA ILE A 118 -9.72 -9.47 -12.27
C ILE A 118 -8.54 -8.51 -12.25
N ARG A 119 -8.21 -7.91 -13.41
CA ARG A 119 -7.08 -6.98 -13.50
C ARG A 119 -7.34 -5.70 -12.72
N TYR A 120 -8.54 -5.13 -12.79
CA TYR A 120 -8.91 -3.98 -11.96
C TYR A 120 -8.69 -4.26 -10.47
N CYS A 121 -9.23 -5.37 -9.95
CA CYS A 121 -9.08 -5.75 -8.55
C CYS A 121 -7.61 -5.99 -8.17
N TYR A 122 -6.82 -6.55 -9.09
CA TYR A 122 -5.39 -6.77 -8.89
C TYR A 122 -4.59 -5.45 -8.78
N ILE A 123 -4.87 -4.49 -9.66
CA ILE A 123 -4.27 -3.14 -9.59
C ILE A 123 -4.66 -2.46 -8.27
N TYR A 124 -5.95 -2.51 -7.91
CA TYR A 124 -6.45 -1.94 -6.65
C TYR A 124 -5.72 -2.52 -5.44
N LYS A 125 -5.54 -3.84 -5.39
CA LYS A 125 -4.86 -4.51 -4.29
C LYS A 125 -3.40 -4.10 -4.16
N ILE A 126 -2.67 -4.00 -5.28
CA ILE A 126 -1.27 -3.54 -5.30
C ILE A 126 -1.14 -2.14 -4.72
N ALA A 127 -2.01 -1.23 -5.14
CA ALA A 127 -1.90 0.16 -4.70
C ALA A 127 -2.47 0.42 -3.32
N SER A 128 -3.55 -0.26 -2.93
CA SER A 128 -4.07 -0.18 -1.56
C SER A 128 -3.03 -0.67 -0.56
N SER A 129 -2.36 -1.79 -0.86
CA SER A 129 -1.23 -2.28 -0.05
C SER A 129 -0.06 -1.29 -0.01
N SER A 130 0.27 -0.67 -1.14
CA SER A 130 1.34 0.35 -1.21
C SER A 130 0.99 1.59 -0.39
N SER A 131 -0.20 2.13 -0.60
CA SER A 131 -0.76 3.30 0.11
C SER A 131 -0.85 3.06 1.61
N ALA A 132 -1.25 1.86 2.03
CA ALA A 132 -1.31 1.53 3.45
C ALA A 132 0.07 1.53 4.13
N ILE A 133 1.16 1.22 3.41
CA ILE A 133 2.53 1.31 3.93
C ILE A 133 2.99 2.77 3.91
N SER A 134 2.74 3.49 2.82
CA SER A 134 3.14 4.89 2.68
C SER A 134 2.43 5.81 3.69
N ASN A 135 1.16 5.56 4.01
CA ASN A 135 0.40 6.30 5.04
C ASN A 135 1.04 6.19 6.42
N CYS A 136 1.61 5.03 6.78
CA CYS A 136 2.36 4.88 8.04
C CYS A 136 3.66 5.70 8.04
N ALA A 137 4.28 5.88 6.87
CA ALA A 137 5.52 6.64 6.71
C ALA A 137 5.30 8.16 6.61
N SER A 138 4.20 8.60 5.97
CA SER A 138 3.95 10.00 5.60
C SER A 138 2.46 10.35 5.67
N SER A 139 2.15 11.45 6.35
CA SER A 139 0.77 11.91 6.48
C SER A 139 0.29 12.75 5.30
N THR A 140 -0.89 12.38 4.78
CA THR A 140 -1.84 13.29 4.10
C THR A 140 -3.16 13.42 4.88
N LEU A 141 -3.32 12.76 6.04
CA LEU A 141 -4.59 12.71 6.79
C LEU A 141 -4.43 13.26 8.22
N PHE A 142 -5.14 14.36 8.45
CA PHE A 142 -5.02 15.37 9.52
C PHE A 142 -5.10 14.94 11.00
N ASN A 143 -5.10 13.66 11.40
CA ASN A 143 -5.40 13.30 12.81
C ASN A 143 -4.62 12.12 13.43
N HIS A 144 -3.62 11.53 12.75
CA HIS A 144 -2.74 10.51 13.32
C HIS A 144 -1.28 10.97 13.33
N LEU A 145 -0.54 10.65 14.40
CA LEU A 145 0.89 10.93 14.51
C LEU A 145 1.66 9.85 13.72
N ASP A 146 1.71 10.03 12.40
CA ASP A 146 2.47 9.18 11.48
C ASP A 146 3.98 9.40 11.68
N MET A 147 4.84 8.47 11.22
CA MET A 147 6.26 8.42 11.61
C MET A 147 7.02 9.73 11.39
N SER A 148 6.97 10.33 10.19
CA SER A 148 7.66 11.60 9.90
C SER A 148 7.15 12.75 10.79
N VAL A 149 5.84 12.85 10.99
CA VAL A 149 5.23 13.89 11.85
C VAL A 149 5.64 13.70 13.31
N ALA A 150 5.62 12.47 13.80
CA ALA A 150 6.02 12.14 15.17
C ALA A 150 7.50 12.46 15.42
N ILE A 151 8.39 12.12 14.48
CA ILE A 151 9.80 12.49 14.57
C ILE A 151 9.98 14.01 14.49
N LYS A 152 9.32 14.71 13.55
CA LYS A 152 9.37 16.18 13.46
C LYS A 152 8.89 16.84 14.76
N LYS A 153 7.83 16.32 15.37
CA LYS A 153 7.34 16.78 16.68
C LYS A 153 8.39 16.54 17.78
N LEU A 154 9.00 15.36 17.83
CA LEU A 154 10.07 15.03 18.78
C LEU A 154 11.27 15.97 18.62
N VAL A 155 11.70 16.21 17.38
CA VAL A 155 12.83 17.09 17.05
C VAL A 155 12.51 18.55 17.40
N GLY A 156 11.25 18.97 17.23
CA GLY A 156 10.77 20.32 17.56
C GLY A 156 10.53 20.62 19.04
N LEU A 157 10.55 19.60 19.93
CA LEU A 157 10.35 19.83 21.37
C LEU A 157 11.50 20.66 21.98
N PRO A 158 11.19 21.60 22.89
CA PRO A 158 12.20 22.36 23.63
C PRO A 158 13.18 21.45 24.37
N SER A 159 14.46 21.84 24.44
CA SER A 159 15.48 21.11 25.19
C SER A 159 15.25 21.07 26.71
N THR A 160 14.36 21.93 27.22
CA THR A 160 13.95 21.98 28.64
C THR A 160 12.87 20.96 29.00
N THR A 161 12.22 20.35 28.01
CA THR A 161 11.28 19.24 28.22
C THR A 161 12.12 18.00 28.53
N GLY A 162 12.26 17.69 29.83
CA GLY A 162 13.09 16.57 30.29
C GLY A 162 12.80 15.26 29.55
N THR A 163 13.82 14.40 29.45
CA THR A 163 13.82 13.14 28.69
C THR A 163 12.69 12.18 29.08
N ASN A 164 12.13 12.36 30.27
CA ASN A 164 11.05 11.55 30.86
C ASN A 164 9.67 12.26 30.91
N SER A 165 9.50 13.38 30.19
CA SER A 165 8.18 14.01 30.12
C SER A 165 7.17 13.06 29.45
N SER A 166 5.93 13.06 29.94
CA SER A 166 4.86 12.18 29.43
C SER A 166 4.60 12.36 27.94
N GLU A 167 4.81 13.57 27.41
CA GLU A 167 4.71 13.88 25.98
C GLU A 167 5.85 13.28 25.16
N ASN A 168 7.10 13.36 25.64
CA ASN A 168 8.26 12.77 24.97
C ASN A 168 8.12 11.24 24.87
N THR A 169 7.80 10.58 25.99
CA THR A 169 7.54 9.13 26.01
C THR A 169 6.44 8.73 25.04
N LYS A 170 5.31 9.46 25.03
CA LYS A 170 4.21 9.20 24.11
C LYS A 170 4.63 9.29 22.63
N ILE A 171 5.39 10.31 22.26
CA ILE A 171 5.84 10.48 20.87
C ILE A 171 6.80 9.35 20.47
N LYS A 172 7.72 8.93 21.35
CA LYS A 172 8.61 7.79 21.10
C LYS A 172 7.84 6.48 20.93
N ASP A 173 6.81 6.26 21.75
CA ASP A 173 5.94 5.10 21.63
C ASP A 173 5.19 5.09 20.30
N ASP A 174 4.71 6.25 19.85
CA ASP A 174 4.02 6.41 18.58
C ASP A 174 4.97 6.12 17.40
N ILE A 175 6.21 6.63 17.42
CA ILE A 175 7.23 6.30 16.41
C ILE A 175 7.49 4.78 16.38
N SER A 176 7.65 4.16 17.55
CA SER A 176 7.92 2.72 17.66
C SER A 176 6.77 1.88 17.10
N LYS A 177 5.52 2.26 17.39
CA LYS A 177 4.32 1.61 16.82
C LYS A 177 4.28 1.73 15.31
N GLU A 178 4.61 2.90 14.73
CA GLU A 178 4.62 3.06 13.28
C GLU A 178 5.74 2.24 12.63
N ARG A 179 6.93 2.13 13.25
CA ARG A 179 7.99 1.23 12.77
C ARG A 179 7.51 -0.22 12.70
N ILE A 180 6.86 -0.71 13.76
CA ILE A 180 6.28 -2.06 13.81
C ILE A 180 5.25 -2.24 12.70
N LYS A 181 4.30 -1.30 12.55
CA LYS A 181 3.26 -1.38 11.51
C LYS A 181 3.82 -1.42 10.10
N ILE A 182 4.84 -0.62 9.80
CA ILE A 182 5.49 -0.62 8.48
C ILE A 182 6.10 -2.01 8.21
N VAL A 183 6.86 -2.55 9.17
CA VAL A 183 7.50 -3.86 9.04
C VAL A 183 6.46 -4.97 8.90
N ASP A 184 5.40 -4.99 9.72
CA ASP A 184 4.31 -5.95 9.63
C ASP A 184 3.64 -5.93 8.25
N LYS A 185 3.37 -4.74 7.71
CA LYS A 185 2.75 -4.58 6.38
C LYS A 185 3.67 -5.04 5.25
N LEU A 186 4.97 -4.76 5.35
CA LEU A 186 5.96 -5.24 4.38
C LEU A 186 6.09 -6.77 4.41
N ILE A 187 6.08 -7.38 5.61
CA ILE A 187 6.05 -8.84 5.78
C ILE A 187 4.81 -9.42 5.12
N LYS A 188 3.62 -8.86 5.40
CA LYS A 188 2.37 -9.31 4.79
C LYS A 188 2.41 -9.20 3.27
N ALA A 189 2.95 -8.11 2.71
CA ALA A 189 3.11 -7.97 1.27
C ALA A 189 4.03 -9.05 0.67
N CYS A 190 5.12 -9.39 1.34
CA CYS A 190 5.98 -10.52 0.96
C CYS A 190 5.25 -11.86 1.01
N GLU A 191 4.48 -12.13 2.07
CA GLU A 191 3.68 -13.35 2.20
C GLU A 191 2.66 -13.48 1.07
N GLU A 192 1.96 -12.39 0.76
CA GLU A 192 1.03 -12.34 -0.37
C GLU A 192 1.75 -12.56 -1.69
N ALA A 193 2.99 -12.07 -1.86
CA ALA A 193 3.81 -12.36 -3.04
C ALA A 193 4.24 -13.82 -3.17
N ARG A 194 4.66 -14.44 -2.08
CA ARG A 194 4.97 -15.87 -2.04
C ARG A 194 3.74 -16.74 -2.28
N GLY A 195 2.57 -16.28 -1.82
CA GLY A 195 1.28 -16.94 -2.04
C GLY A 195 0.66 -16.71 -3.43
N GLY A 196 1.30 -15.91 -4.30
CA GLY A 196 0.76 -15.56 -5.62
C GLY A 196 -0.45 -14.61 -5.57
N GLY A 197 -0.64 -13.90 -4.46
CA GLY A 197 -1.74 -12.95 -4.24
C GLY A 197 -1.51 -11.58 -4.90
N ILE A 198 -0.40 -10.93 -4.58
CA ILE A 198 0.09 -9.68 -5.21
C ILE A 198 1.56 -9.89 -5.56
N GLY A 199 2.10 -9.37 -6.66
CA GLY A 199 3.52 -9.60 -6.97
C GLY A 199 4.47 -8.81 -6.05
N ASP A 200 5.73 -8.66 -6.43
CA ASP A 200 6.67 -7.80 -5.70
C ASP A 200 6.28 -6.31 -5.83
N ILE A 201 5.69 -5.75 -4.77
CA ILE A 201 5.26 -4.36 -4.73
C ILE A 201 6.31 -3.41 -4.11
N PHE A 202 7.46 -3.91 -3.63
CA PHE A 202 8.43 -3.06 -2.91
C PHE A 202 8.93 -1.86 -3.72
N PRO A 203 9.23 -1.98 -5.03
CA PRO A 203 9.60 -0.82 -5.84
C PRO A 203 8.52 0.27 -5.82
N LEU A 204 7.25 -0.13 -5.87
CA LEU A 204 6.12 0.80 -5.89
C LEU A 204 5.94 1.50 -4.54
N VAL A 205 6.02 0.73 -3.45
CA VAL A 205 5.99 1.27 -2.07
C VAL A 205 7.08 2.33 -1.88
N LEU A 206 8.31 2.05 -2.32
CA LEU A 206 9.42 3.00 -2.14
C LEU A 206 9.22 4.26 -2.99
N SER A 207 8.72 4.10 -4.22
CA SER A 207 8.38 5.23 -5.10
C SER A 207 7.32 6.14 -4.46
N GLU A 208 6.31 5.54 -3.85
CA GLU A 208 5.24 6.29 -3.20
C GLU A 208 5.73 7.03 -1.95
N VAL A 209 6.49 6.35 -1.08
CA VAL A 209 7.08 6.98 0.11
C VAL A 209 7.98 8.16 -0.28
N LYS A 210 8.80 8.00 -1.31
CA LYS A 210 9.65 9.09 -1.86
C LYS A 210 8.84 10.24 -2.45
N SER A 211 7.73 9.94 -3.12
CA SER A 211 6.82 10.96 -3.69
C SER A 211 6.20 11.82 -2.58
N ARG A 212 5.77 11.19 -1.48
CA ARG A 212 5.14 11.89 -0.34
C ARG A 212 6.15 12.63 0.55
N LEU A 213 7.34 12.07 0.75
CA LEU A 213 8.42 12.63 1.56
C LEU A 213 9.49 13.30 0.69
N ASN A 214 9.07 14.11 -0.28
CA ASN A 214 9.97 14.70 -1.26
C ASN A 214 10.74 15.95 -0.75
N GLU A 215 10.35 16.50 0.40
CA GLU A 215 11.05 17.64 0.98
C GLU A 215 12.43 17.21 1.51
N PRO A 216 13.50 17.97 1.22
CA PRO A 216 14.87 17.60 1.53
C PRO A 216 15.24 17.86 3.01
N ASP A 217 14.43 17.37 3.94
CA ASP A 217 14.71 17.43 5.37
C ASP A 217 15.25 16.09 5.92
N GLU A 218 16.02 16.18 7.01
CA GLU A 218 16.71 15.03 7.60
C GLU A 218 15.74 13.96 8.11
N VAL A 219 14.55 14.35 8.60
CA VAL A 219 13.54 13.42 9.08
C VAL A 219 12.94 12.65 7.92
N ASN A 220 12.52 13.33 6.86
CA ASN A 220 11.99 12.69 5.66
C ASN A 220 13.02 11.71 5.07
N LYS A 221 14.29 12.11 4.99
CA LYS A 221 15.38 11.24 4.54
C LYS A 221 15.55 10.01 5.43
N ALA A 222 15.51 10.18 6.75
CA ALA A 222 15.61 9.07 7.70
C ALA A 222 14.46 8.06 7.56
N VAL A 223 13.22 8.55 7.36
CA VAL A 223 12.05 7.70 7.15
C VAL A 223 12.12 6.93 5.83
N VAL A 224 12.51 7.60 4.73
CA VAL A 224 12.71 6.95 3.42
C VAL A 224 13.76 5.84 3.53
N GLU A 225 14.89 6.12 4.17
CA GLU A 225 15.97 5.14 4.36
C GLU A 225 15.53 3.97 5.24
N PHE A 226 14.75 4.22 6.31
CA PHE A 226 14.18 3.15 7.13
C PHE A 226 13.32 2.19 6.31
N VAL A 227 12.41 2.72 5.48
CA VAL A 227 11.55 1.88 4.63
C VAL A 227 12.39 1.10 3.61
N GLU A 228 13.38 1.75 2.99
CA GLU A 228 14.27 1.11 2.02
C GLU A 228 15.07 -0.06 2.64
N GLU A 229 15.66 0.13 3.82
CA GLU A 229 16.41 -0.93 4.51
C GLU A 229 15.49 -2.04 5.01
N ALA A 230 14.32 -1.71 5.56
CA ALA A 230 13.33 -2.71 5.96
C ALA A 230 12.89 -3.58 4.76
N GLN A 231 12.65 -2.97 3.60
CA GLN A 231 12.34 -3.69 2.36
C GLN A 231 13.45 -4.64 1.95
N LYS A 232 14.72 -4.20 1.99
CA LYS A 232 15.88 -5.05 1.65
C LYS A 232 15.96 -6.29 2.54
N LEU A 233 15.85 -6.10 3.86
CA LEU A 233 15.91 -7.20 4.83
C LEU A 233 14.76 -8.20 4.65
N ILE A 234 13.55 -7.70 4.41
CA ILE A 234 12.38 -8.56 4.21
C ILE A 234 12.47 -9.28 2.86
N LYS A 235 12.90 -8.60 1.79
CA LYS A 235 13.05 -9.20 0.46
C LYS A 235 14.03 -10.36 0.47
N ASP A 236 15.17 -10.17 1.12
CA ASP A 236 16.19 -11.22 1.28
C ASP A 236 15.62 -12.46 2.00
N ASP A 237 14.79 -12.28 3.04
CA ASP A 237 14.07 -13.37 3.67
C ASP A 237 13.09 -14.07 2.73
N CYS A 238 12.32 -13.30 1.95
CA CYS A 238 11.38 -13.83 0.98
C CYS A 238 12.10 -14.75 -0.02
N ASP A 239 13.22 -14.28 -0.56
CA ASP A 239 14.04 -14.99 -1.54
C ASP A 239 14.66 -16.25 -0.92
N LYS A 240 15.08 -16.18 0.35
CA LYS A 240 15.60 -17.30 1.14
C LYS A 240 14.53 -18.22 1.72
N LYS A 241 13.25 -17.91 1.50
CA LYS A 241 12.09 -18.61 2.06
C LYS A 241 12.04 -18.63 3.60
N ILE A 242 12.75 -17.73 4.26
CA ILE A 242 12.72 -17.54 5.71
C ILE A 242 11.40 -16.84 6.06
N GLN A 243 10.84 -17.17 7.23
CA GLN A 243 9.66 -16.47 7.74
C GLN A 243 10.15 -15.23 8.51
N PRO A 244 9.97 -14.01 7.99
CA PRO A 244 10.36 -12.80 8.70
C PRO A 244 9.46 -12.59 9.93
N THR A 245 10.03 -11.99 10.99
CA THR A 245 9.25 -11.45 12.11
C THR A 245 9.64 -10.01 12.36
N SER A 246 8.68 -9.19 12.79
CA SER A 246 8.90 -7.76 13.00
C SER A 246 9.92 -7.48 14.10
N ALA A 247 9.92 -8.29 15.16
CA ALA A 247 10.93 -8.20 16.22
C ALA A 247 12.35 -8.43 15.69
N ALA A 248 12.55 -9.47 14.87
CA ALA A 248 13.87 -9.77 14.31
C ALA A 248 14.35 -8.68 13.34
N ARG A 249 13.46 -8.16 12.50
CA ARG A 249 13.80 -7.12 11.52
C ARG A 249 14.05 -5.76 12.19
N LEU A 250 13.28 -5.41 13.22
CA LEU A 250 13.49 -4.18 13.97
C LEU A 250 14.78 -4.22 14.80
N SER A 251 15.16 -5.37 15.35
CA SER A 251 16.45 -5.52 16.04
C SER A 251 17.64 -5.26 15.10
N GLN A 252 17.54 -5.64 13.82
CA GLN A 252 18.58 -5.32 12.82
C GLN A 252 18.58 -3.86 12.36
N LEU A 253 17.54 -3.10 12.72
CA LEU A 253 17.37 -1.68 12.41
C LEU A 253 17.51 -0.81 13.67
N GLU A 254 18.08 -1.31 14.76
CA GLU A 254 18.18 -0.60 16.05
C GLU A 254 19.08 0.65 16.02
N ASP A 255 19.98 0.72 15.03
CA ASP A 255 20.91 1.83 14.80
C ASP A 255 20.62 2.60 13.51
N ASP A 256 19.40 2.44 12.96
CA ASP A 256 18.96 3.23 11.82
C ASP A 256 18.88 4.74 12.14
N LYS A 257 18.77 5.57 11.10
CA LYS A 257 18.72 7.03 11.28
C LYS A 257 17.52 7.50 12.08
N VAL A 258 16.38 6.81 12.03
CA VAL A 258 15.21 7.13 12.86
C VAL A 258 15.55 6.92 14.34
N SER A 259 16.19 5.80 14.66
CA SER A 259 16.62 5.43 15.99
C SER A 259 17.68 6.41 16.52
N ASN A 260 18.61 6.85 15.66
CA ASN A 260 19.61 7.86 16.02
C ASN A 260 18.99 9.25 16.25
N LEU A 261 17.99 9.65 15.47
CA LEU A 261 17.23 10.88 15.71
C LEU A 261 16.52 10.84 17.08
N ILE A 262 15.95 9.69 17.45
CA ILE A 262 15.36 9.49 18.78
C ILE A 262 16.41 9.59 19.90
N LYS A 263 17.55 8.88 19.76
CA LYS A 263 18.66 8.85 20.74
C LYS A 263 19.33 10.23 20.90
N SER A 264 19.47 11.01 19.82
CA SER A 264 20.15 12.32 19.83
C SER A 264 19.47 13.34 20.77
N LYS A 265 18.15 13.26 20.93
CA LYS A 265 17.40 14.09 21.89
C LYS A 265 17.64 13.69 23.35
N GLU A 266 18.00 12.44 23.61
CA GLU A 266 18.34 11.97 24.96
C GLU A 266 19.69 12.56 25.40
N VAL A 267 20.66 12.62 24.49
CA VAL A 267 22.01 13.15 24.77
C VAL A 267 22.00 14.68 24.94
N ALA A 268 21.20 15.40 24.13
CA ALA A 268 21.09 16.85 24.21
C ALA A 268 20.36 17.35 25.49
N ALA A 269 19.49 16.53 26.08
CA ALA A 269 18.84 16.85 27.36
C ALA A 269 19.81 16.68 28.54
N VAL A 270 20.60 15.60 28.56
CA VAL A 270 21.56 15.30 29.65
C VAL A 270 22.69 16.33 29.74
N SER A 271 23.11 16.91 28.61
CA SER A 271 24.19 17.90 28.58
C SER A 271 23.77 19.30 29.07
N ASN A 272 22.48 19.64 29.00
CA ASN A 272 21.94 20.91 29.53
C ASN A 272 21.62 20.85 31.04
N GLU A 273 21.45 19.67 31.64
CA GLU A 273 21.28 19.52 33.10
C GLU A 273 22.60 19.55 33.87
N ALA A 274 23.73 19.39 33.17
CA ALA A 274 25.08 19.36 33.75
C ALA A 274 25.85 20.68 33.62
N SER A 275 25.22 21.74 33.08
CA SER A 275 25.79 23.09 32.90
C SER A 275 25.14 24.10 33.85
#